data_AF-A0A5P9P6K8-F1
#
_entry.id   AF-A0A5P9P6K8-F1
#
_cell.length_a   1.000
_cell.length_b   1.000
_cell.length_c   1.000
_cell.angle_alpha   90.00
_cell.angle_beta   90.00
_cell.angle_gamma   90.00
#
_symmetry.space_group_name_H-M   'P 1'
#
loop_
_entity.id
_entity.type
_entity.pdbx_description
1 polymer ?
#
loop_
_entity_poly.entity_id
_entity_poly.type
_entity_poly.pdbx_seq_one_letter_code
_entity_poly.pdbx_strand_id
1 'polypeptide(L)'
;MTDERERWNEKYSGVDFSLPADPIPELERRLSTLPDGRALDVATGTGRNALFLAAAGYDVDAIDISDVALETARRRADEHGVDVNWMRADLAAFDWSVGEYDVITVSFFAALEHLPAIKEALAPDGVLIYEHHLRSSDPLEIGPSNERHRYRSNDLLRACLDLTILSYEERRRPVAGGVAAVATLVARNSSGGTQSYPKLTARKRPPSQE
;
A
#
# COMPACT_ATOMS: atom_id res chain seq x y z
N MET A 1 12.64 22.22 -12.76
CA MET A 1 11.97 21.04 -12.16
C MET A 1 12.93 20.50 -11.14
N THR A 2 12.61 20.62 -9.86
CA THR A 2 13.45 20.05 -8.78
C THR A 2 13.45 18.54 -8.95
N ASP A 3 14.62 17.91 -8.95
CA ASP A 3 14.76 16.45 -9.04
C ASP A 3 13.97 15.81 -7.89
N GLU A 4 12.94 15.03 -8.22
CA GLU A 4 12.07 14.40 -7.21
C GLU A 4 12.84 13.46 -6.29
N ARG A 5 13.91 12.85 -6.83
CA ARG A 5 14.84 12.03 -6.07
C ARG A 5 15.55 12.85 -5.00
N GLU A 6 16.13 13.99 -5.35
CA GLU A 6 16.81 14.87 -4.40
C GLU A 6 15.85 15.31 -3.29
N ARG A 7 14.63 15.72 -3.66
CA ARG A 7 13.58 16.12 -2.72
C ARG A 7 13.24 15.02 -1.71
N TRP A 8 13.09 13.78 -2.18
CA TRP A 8 12.77 12.66 -1.29
C TRP A 8 13.98 12.20 -0.48
N ASN A 9 15.19 12.19 -1.04
CA ASN A 9 16.42 11.91 -0.30
C ASN A 9 16.62 12.92 0.85
N GLU A 10 16.42 14.22 0.60
CA GLU A 10 16.49 15.25 1.64
C GLU A 10 15.44 14.98 2.73
N LYS A 11 14.20 14.68 2.35
CA LYS A 11 13.12 14.38 3.28
C LYS A 11 13.42 13.15 4.15
N TYR A 12 13.92 12.06 3.57
CA TYR A 12 14.28 10.84 4.31
C TYR A 12 15.56 10.98 5.15
N SER A 13 16.43 11.94 4.81
CA SER A 13 17.62 12.27 5.62
C SER A 13 17.30 13.14 6.84
N GLY A 14 16.10 13.73 6.89
CA GLY A 14 15.67 14.59 7.98
C GLY A 14 15.48 13.81 9.29
N VAL A 15 16.10 14.30 10.37
CA VAL A 15 16.10 13.64 11.69
C VAL A 15 14.68 13.43 12.25
N ASP A 16 13.75 14.32 11.94
CA ASP A 16 12.36 14.27 12.41
C ASP A 16 11.42 13.47 11.49
N PHE A 17 11.90 12.99 10.34
CA PHE A 17 11.07 12.24 9.40
C PHE A 17 11.21 10.73 9.61
N SER A 18 10.31 10.18 10.39
CA SER A 18 10.20 8.74 10.62
C SER A 18 8.84 8.22 10.13
N LEU A 19 8.87 7.10 9.40
CA LEU A 19 7.68 6.36 9.01
C LEU A 19 7.38 5.26 10.04
N PRO A 20 6.10 4.90 10.25
CA PRO A 20 5.74 3.75 11.07
C PRO A 20 6.44 2.47 10.62
N ALA A 21 6.82 1.62 11.58
CA ALA A 21 7.41 0.31 11.30
C ALA A 21 6.37 -0.74 10.93
N ASP A 22 5.17 -0.65 11.52
CA ASP A 22 4.08 -1.60 11.25
C ASP A 22 3.49 -1.41 9.85
N PRO A 23 3.06 -2.50 9.17
CA PRO A 23 2.39 -2.41 7.88
C PRO A 23 1.09 -1.62 7.98
N ILE A 24 0.51 -1.26 6.83
CA ILE A 24 -0.85 -0.70 6.85
C ILE A 24 -1.82 -1.73 7.46
N PRO A 25 -2.75 -1.31 8.35
CA PRO A 25 -3.60 -2.25 9.07
C PRO A 25 -4.45 -3.17 8.18
N GLU A 26 -4.79 -2.73 6.97
CA GLU A 26 -5.57 -3.56 6.04
C GLU A 26 -4.75 -4.68 5.42
N LEU A 27 -3.45 -4.47 5.21
CA LEU A 27 -2.53 -5.51 4.72
C LEU A 27 -2.40 -6.63 5.76
N GLU A 28 -2.13 -6.25 7.02
CA GLU A 28 -2.04 -7.20 8.12
C GLU A 28 -3.34 -8.00 8.31
N ARG A 29 -4.49 -7.32 8.30
CA ARG A 29 -5.82 -7.97 8.43
C ARG A 29 -6.10 -9.01 7.34
N ARG A 30 -5.56 -8.80 6.14
CA ARG A 30 -5.89 -9.61 4.96
C ARG A 30 -4.88 -10.69 4.65
N LEU A 31 -3.73 -10.73 5.32
CA LEU A 31 -2.64 -11.65 5.01
C LEU A 31 -3.13 -13.09 4.74
N SER A 32 -4.00 -13.64 5.60
CA SER A 32 -4.52 -15.00 5.46
C SER A 32 -5.54 -15.21 4.32
N THR A 33 -5.89 -14.17 3.58
CA THR A 33 -6.87 -14.17 2.48
C THR A 33 -6.29 -13.65 1.16
N LEU A 34 -5.04 -13.18 1.19
CA LEU A 34 -4.31 -12.79 0.00
C LEU A 34 -3.88 -14.05 -0.77
N PRO A 35 -3.73 -13.97 -2.10
CA PRO A 35 -3.03 -15.01 -2.84
C PRO A 35 -1.57 -15.08 -2.37
N ASP A 36 -1.00 -16.28 -2.35
CA ASP A 36 0.45 -16.48 -2.18
C ASP A 36 1.17 -16.13 -3.50
N GLY A 37 2.47 -15.83 -3.45
CA GLY A 37 3.28 -15.66 -4.65
C GLY A 37 4.13 -14.39 -4.61
N ARG A 38 4.09 -13.62 -5.70
CA ARG A 38 4.92 -12.42 -5.87
C ARG A 38 4.20 -11.16 -5.42
N ALA A 39 4.91 -10.29 -4.73
CA ALA A 39 4.37 -9.02 -4.26
C ALA A 39 5.20 -7.81 -4.72
N LEU A 40 4.52 -6.70 -5.01
CA LEU A 40 5.14 -5.40 -5.30
C LEU A 40 4.71 -4.36 -4.26
N ASP A 41 5.66 -3.71 -3.60
CA ASP A 41 5.41 -2.51 -2.76
C ASP A 41 5.85 -1.25 -3.50
N VAL A 42 4.87 -0.47 -3.95
CA VAL A 42 5.07 0.73 -4.79
C VAL A 42 5.26 1.96 -3.90
N ALA A 43 6.34 2.70 -4.16
CA ALA A 43 6.78 3.82 -3.32
C ALA A 43 6.93 3.36 -1.85
N THR A 44 7.71 2.29 -1.68
CA THR A 44 7.84 1.52 -0.43
C THR A 44 8.39 2.33 0.75
N GLY A 45 9.09 3.43 0.47
CA GLY A 45 9.80 4.21 1.46
C GLY A 45 10.80 3.38 2.25
N THR A 46 10.56 3.25 3.55
CA THR A 46 11.44 2.46 4.45
C THR A 46 11.00 1.01 4.63
N GLY A 47 10.15 0.50 3.74
CA GLY A 47 9.94 -0.94 3.56
C GLY A 47 8.87 -1.60 4.43
N ARG A 48 8.06 -0.87 5.20
CA ARG A 48 7.17 -1.49 6.21
C ARG A 48 6.22 -2.57 5.67
N ASN A 49 5.67 -2.39 4.46
CA ASN A 49 4.77 -3.38 3.86
C ASN A 49 5.57 -4.49 3.18
N ALA A 50 6.62 -4.13 2.43
CA ALA A 50 7.55 -5.08 1.82
C ALA A 50 8.16 -6.07 2.83
N LEU A 51 8.65 -5.57 3.96
CA LEU A 51 9.22 -6.38 5.04
C LEU A 51 8.18 -7.33 5.65
N PHE A 52 6.95 -6.83 5.86
CA PHE A 52 5.85 -7.64 6.39
C PHE A 52 5.48 -8.79 5.44
N LEU A 53 5.39 -8.50 4.14
CA LEU A 53 5.10 -9.51 3.11
C LEU A 53 6.24 -10.52 2.98
N ALA A 54 7.49 -10.08 2.97
CA ALA A 54 8.64 -10.97 2.92
C ALA A 54 8.71 -11.90 4.14
N ALA A 55 8.44 -11.37 5.34
CA ALA A 55 8.34 -12.17 6.56
C ALA A 55 7.21 -13.22 6.50
N ALA A 56 6.17 -12.96 5.70
CA ALA A 56 5.08 -13.89 5.45
C ALA A 56 5.35 -14.89 4.30
N GLY A 57 6.54 -14.84 3.67
CA GLY A 57 6.97 -15.81 2.65
C GLY A 57 6.68 -15.40 1.21
N TYR A 58 6.32 -14.14 0.95
CA TYR A 58 6.19 -13.61 -0.40
C TYR A 58 7.56 -13.38 -1.03
N ASP A 59 7.64 -13.53 -2.35
CA ASP A 59 8.76 -13.02 -3.16
C ASP A 59 8.50 -11.55 -3.48
N VAL A 60 9.25 -10.65 -2.83
CA VAL A 60 8.90 -9.22 -2.77
C VAL A 60 9.84 -8.37 -3.60
N ASP A 61 9.25 -7.65 -4.55
CA ASP A 61 9.82 -6.49 -5.21
C ASP A 61 9.36 -5.22 -4.50
N ALA A 62 10.28 -4.28 -4.26
CA ALA A 62 9.94 -3.03 -3.58
C ALA A 62 10.65 -1.85 -4.24
N ILE A 63 9.85 -0.87 -4.69
CA ILE A 63 10.33 0.25 -5.50
C ILE A 63 10.18 1.59 -4.76
N ASP A 64 11.22 2.42 -4.77
CA ASP A 64 11.16 3.81 -4.36
C ASP A 64 12.15 4.65 -5.19
N ILE A 65 11.88 5.95 -5.31
CA ILE A 65 12.80 6.87 -6.00
C ILE A 65 13.99 7.25 -5.12
N SER A 66 13.83 7.17 -3.79
CA SER A 66 14.82 7.62 -2.81
C SER A 66 15.84 6.54 -2.46
N ASP A 67 17.12 6.83 -2.71
CA ASP A 67 18.22 5.97 -2.29
C ASP A 67 18.28 5.83 -0.77
N VAL A 68 18.07 6.94 -0.05
CA VAL A 68 18.15 7.01 1.43
C VAL A 68 17.05 6.14 2.07
N ALA A 69 15.85 6.16 1.50
CA ALA A 69 14.76 5.31 1.95
C ALA A 69 15.08 3.83 1.75
N LEU A 70 15.58 3.46 0.58
CA LEU A 70 15.95 2.08 0.24
C LEU A 70 17.14 1.58 1.04
N GLU A 71 18.14 2.41 1.34
CA GLU A 71 19.24 2.05 2.24
C GLU A 71 18.72 1.74 3.66
N THR A 72 17.80 2.56 4.16
CA THR A 72 17.15 2.31 5.45
C THR A 72 16.31 1.03 5.42
N ALA A 73 15.58 0.79 4.32
CA ALA A 73 14.78 -0.42 4.14
C ALA A 73 15.64 -1.68 4.10
N ARG A 74 16.77 -1.67 3.38
CA ARG A 74 17.75 -2.77 3.35
C ARG A 74 18.28 -3.12 4.73
N ARG A 75 18.73 -2.11 5.49
CA ARG A 75 19.19 -2.34 6.87
C ARG A 75 18.10 -2.97 7.75
N ARG A 76 16.85 -2.53 7.61
CA ARG A 76 15.72 -3.13 8.34
C ARG A 76 15.47 -4.57 7.88
N ALA A 77 15.61 -4.88 6.59
CA ALA A 77 15.49 -6.25 6.07
C ALA A 77 16.53 -7.17 6.71
N ASP A 78 17.79 -6.72 6.77
CA ASP A 78 18.88 -7.45 7.42
C ASP A 78 18.59 -7.69 8.92
N GLU A 79 18.08 -6.68 9.62
CA GLU A 79 17.68 -6.78 11.04
C GLU A 79 16.54 -7.78 11.28
N HIS A 80 15.63 -7.94 10.31
CA HIS A 80 14.50 -8.88 10.39
C HIS A 80 14.81 -10.26 9.77
N GLY A 81 15.96 -10.41 9.11
CA GLY A 81 16.37 -11.66 8.47
C GLY A 81 15.48 -12.05 7.27
N VAL A 82 14.96 -11.07 6.54
CA VAL A 82 14.11 -11.27 5.36
C VAL A 82 14.79 -10.75 4.10
N ASP A 83 14.47 -11.36 2.95
CA ASP A 83 14.99 -10.94 1.65
C ASP A 83 13.91 -10.18 0.86
N VAL A 84 14.30 -9.09 0.21
CA VAL A 84 13.45 -8.22 -0.61
C VAL A 84 14.30 -7.65 -1.73
N ASN A 85 13.79 -7.69 -2.96
CA ASN A 85 14.43 -7.04 -4.09
C ASN A 85 14.14 -5.53 -4.09
N TRP A 86 15.08 -4.76 -3.55
CA TRP A 86 14.99 -3.30 -3.43
C TRP A 86 15.48 -2.58 -4.68
N MET A 87 14.56 -1.93 -5.38
CA MET A 87 14.81 -1.28 -6.67
C MET A 87 14.62 0.24 -6.58
N ARG A 88 15.66 0.98 -6.97
CA ARG A 88 15.55 2.42 -7.17
C ARG A 88 14.90 2.70 -8.52
N ALA A 89 13.67 3.19 -8.51
CA ALA A 89 12.91 3.44 -9.73
C ALA A 89 12.10 4.75 -9.66
N ASP A 90 12.04 5.43 -10.79
CA ASP A 90 11.00 6.43 -11.07
C ASP A 90 9.80 5.69 -11.65
N LEU A 91 8.60 5.86 -11.06
CA LEU A 91 7.40 5.17 -11.50
C LEU A 91 6.99 5.52 -12.94
N ALA A 92 7.40 6.69 -13.45
CA ALA A 92 7.16 7.09 -14.83
C ALA A 92 8.04 6.32 -15.83
N ALA A 93 9.17 5.77 -15.38
CA ALA A 93 10.12 5.01 -16.19
C ALA A 93 10.22 3.53 -15.75
N PHE A 94 9.47 3.12 -14.74
CA PHE A 94 9.47 1.76 -14.24
C PHE A 94 8.82 0.82 -15.26
N ASP A 95 9.44 -0.34 -15.45
CA ASP A 95 8.91 -1.38 -16.34
C ASP A 95 7.85 -2.18 -15.59
N TRP A 96 6.58 -1.87 -15.85
CA TRP A 96 5.44 -2.54 -15.25
C TRP A 96 5.18 -3.85 -15.97
N SER A 97 5.90 -4.91 -15.56
CA SER A 97 5.69 -6.24 -16.11
C SER A 97 4.25 -6.70 -15.88
N VAL A 98 3.56 -7.03 -16.97
CA VAL A 98 2.11 -7.30 -16.99
C VAL A 98 1.81 -8.65 -16.36
N GLY A 99 0.82 -8.67 -15.46
CA GLY A 99 0.30 -9.92 -14.89
C GLY A 99 1.26 -10.67 -13.97
N GLU A 100 2.23 -9.97 -13.37
CA GLU A 100 3.36 -10.59 -12.66
C GLU A 100 3.14 -10.72 -11.15
N TYR A 101 2.31 -9.86 -10.56
CA TYR A 101 2.19 -9.74 -9.11
C TYR A 101 0.84 -10.21 -8.57
N ASP A 102 0.88 -11.13 -7.62
CA ASP A 102 -0.28 -11.63 -6.90
C ASP A 102 -0.78 -10.62 -5.85
N VAL A 103 0.13 -9.80 -5.30
CA VAL A 103 -0.20 -8.73 -4.36
C VAL A 103 0.52 -7.45 -4.74
N ILE A 104 -0.20 -6.34 -4.87
CA ILE A 104 0.42 -5.02 -5.01
C ILE A 104 -0.05 -4.13 -3.87
N THR A 105 0.88 -3.44 -3.22
CA THR A 105 0.58 -2.47 -2.17
C THR A 105 1.03 -1.07 -2.58
N VAL A 106 0.19 -0.08 -2.30
CA VAL A 106 0.50 1.34 -2.46
C VAL A 106 0.07 2.05 -1.19
N SER A 107 0.98 2.73 -0.49
CA SER A 107 0.62 3.43 0.74
C SER A 107 1.19 4.84 0.82
N PHE A 108 0.32 5.82 1.07
CA PHE A 108 0.67 7.23 1.28
C PHE A 108 1.46 7.92 0.16
N PHE A 109 1.52 7.32 -1.02
CA PHE A 109 1.99 7.92 -2.26
C PHE A 109 0.82 8.14 -3.22
N ALA A 110 0.80 9.28 -3.91
CA ALA A 110 -0.29 9.66 -4.82
C ALA A 110 0.01 9.15 -6.23
N ALA A 111 -0.52 7.98 -6.58
CA ALA A 111 -0.19 7.22 -7.79
C ALA A 111 -1.38 7.05 -8.75
N LEU A 112 -2.43 7.88 -8.68
CA LEU A 112 -3.59 7.73 -9.58
C LEU A 112 -3.19 7.74 -11.06
N GLU A 113 -2.15 8.50 -11.43
CA GLU A 113 -1.64 8.56 -12.81
C GLU A 113 -0.95 7.26 -13.25
N HIS A 114 -0.34 6.51 -12.33
CA HIS A 114 0.30 5.22 -12.59
C HIS A 114 -0.63 4.03 -12.37
N LEU A 115 -1.84 4.28 -11.84
CA LEU A 115 -2.79 3.23 -11.50
C LEU A 115 -3.17 2.32 -12.69
N PRO A 116 -3.31 2.79 -13.95
CA PRO A 116 -3.51 1.89 -15.09
C PRO A 116 -2.41 0.83 -15.20
N ALA A 117 -1.14 1.24 -15.16
CA ALA A 117 0.00 0.34 -15.24
C ALA A 117 0.11 -0.59 -14.01
N ILE A 118 -0.17 -0.06 -12.81
CA ILE A 118 -0.25 -0.88 -11.58
C ILE A 118 -1.30 -1.97 -11.72
N LYS A 119 -2.47 -1.66 -12.30
CA LYS A 119 -3.54 -2.64 -12.51
C LYS A 119 -3.18 -3.69 -13.55
N GLU A 120 -2.47 -3.29 -14.61
CA GLU A 120 -1.96 -4.24 -15.62
C GLU A 120 -0.89 -5.18 -15.05
N ALA A 121 -0.10 -4.72 -14.07
CA ALA A 121 0.91 -5.53 -13.40
C ALA A 121 0.31 -6.61 -12.47
N LEU A 122 -0.97 -6.50 -12.08
CA LEU A 122 -1.65 -7.52 -11.28
C LEU A 122 -1.81 -8.81 -12.09
N ALA A 123 -1.34 -9.93 -11.56
CA ALA A 123 -1.71 -11.25 -12.04
C ALA A 123 -3.23 -11.45 -12.03
N PRO A 124 -3.79 -12.37 -12.84
CA PRO A 124 -5.17 -12.80 -12.69
C PRO A 124 -5.47 -13.20 -11.23
N ASP A 125 -6.58 -12.73 -10.69
CA ASP A 125 -6.99 -12.85 -9.27
C ASP A 125 -6.07 -12.17 -8.24
N GLY A 126 -5.03 -11.46 -8.71
CA GLY A 126 -4.14 -10.65 -7.88
C GLY A 126 -4.87 -9.52 -7.16
N VAL A 127 -4.33 -9.09 -6.03
CA VAL A 127 -4.98 -8.15 -5.11
C VAL A 127 -4.18 -6.87 -4.97
N LEU A 128 -4.83 -5.74 -5.25
CA LEU A 128 -4.34 -4.40 -4.94
C LEU A 128 -4.84 -3.95 -3.57
N ILE A 129 -3.93 -3.52 -2.70
CA ILE A 129 -4.23 -2.81 -1.45
C ILE A 129 -3.68 -1.39 -1.55
N TYR A 130 -4.57 -0.39 -1.46
CA TYR A 130 -4.19 1.01 -1.56
C TYR A 130 -4.75 1.81 -0.38
N GLU A 131 -3.88 2.37 0.46
CA GLU A 131 -4.24 3.40 1.45
C GLU A 131 -3.61 4.77 1.12
N HIS A 132 -4.42 5.83 1.11
CA HIS A 132 -3.92 7.19 0.87
C HIS A 132 -4.65 8.25 1.70
N HIS A 133 -4.05 9.43 1.84
CA HIS A 133 -4.64 10.54 2.58
C HIS A 133 -5.87 11.11 1.87
N LEU A 134 -6.93 11.35 2.65
CA LEU A 134 -8.17 11.96 2.19
C LEU A 134 -8.19 13.45 2.54
N ARG A 135 -8.89 14.25 1.74
CA ARG A 135 -9.32 15.60 2.10
C ARG A 135 -10.38 15.52 3.19
N SER A 136 -10.44 16.55 4.02
CA SER A 136 -11.41 16.62 5.10
C SER A 136 -11.83 18.06 5.35
N SER A 137 -13.11 18.27 5.67
CA SER A 137 -13.64 19.57 6.08
C SER A 137 -13.19 19.96 7.48
N ASP A 138 -12.95 18.99 8.35
CA ASP A 138 -12.50 19.27 9.71
C ASP A 138 -10.97 19.16 9.79
N PRO A 139 -10.35 19.85 10.77
CA PRO A 139 -8.90 19.87 10.92
C PRO A 139 -8.30 18.47 11.05
N LEU A 140 -7.11 18.30 10.48
CA LEU A 140 -6.30 17.09 10.60
C LEU A 140 -4.89 17.50 11.03
N GLU A 141 -4.36 16.84 12.05
CA GLU A 141 -2.99 17.07 12.52
C GLU A 141 -1.96 16.30 11.68
N ILE A 142 -2.40 15.22 11.01
CA ILE A 142 -1.51 14.29 10.30
C ILE A 142 -1.80 14.21 8.80
N GLY A 143 -0.72 14.09 8.03
CA GLY A 143 -0.69 13.93 6.58
C GLY A 143 -0.19 15.19 5.86
N PRO A 144 -0.24 15.21 4.52
CA PRO A 144 0.25 16.34 3.72
C PRO A 144 -0.44 17.65 4.09
N SER A 145 0.34 18.72 4.20
CA SER A 145 -0.18 20.07 4.46
C SER A 145 -0.93 20.67 3.26
N ASN A 146 -0.73 20.12 2.05
CA ASN A 146 -1.36 20.59 0.83
C ASN A 146 -2.41 19.59 0.30
N GLU A 147 -3.61 20.07 -0.02
CA GLU A 147 -4.71 19.26 -0.55
C GLU A 147 -4.41 18.59 -1.90
N ARG A 148 -3.44 19.09 -2.68
CA ARG A 148 -3.05 18.45 -3.96
C ARG A 148 -2.55 17.02 -3.77
N HIS A 149 -2.04 16.72 -2.58
CA HIS A 149 -1.51 15.41 -2.17
C HIS A 149 -2.53 14.62 -1.35
N ARG A 150 -3.82 15.00 -1.43
CA ARG A 150 -4.93 14.34 -0.75
C ARG A 150 -6.03 14.05 -1.76
N TYR A 151 -6.54 12.83 -1.73
CA TYR A 151 -7.66 12.42 -2.58
C TYR A 151 -8.97 13.04 -2.12
N ARG A 152 -9.85 13.33 -3.06
CA ARG A 152 -11.24 13.67 -2.78
C ARG A 152 -12.01 12.38 -2.52
N SER A 153 -13.20 12.52 -1.93
CA SER A 153 -14.08 11.38 -1.71
C SER A 153 -14.39 10.64 -3.01
N ASN A 154 -14.24 9.32 -2.92
CA ASN A 154 -14.42 8.33 -3.96
C ASN A 154 -13.45 8.42 -5.14
N ASP A 155 -12.40 9.24 -5.11
CA ASP A 155 -11.42 9.28 -6.21
C ASP A 155 -10.78 7.90 -6.41
N LEU A 156 -10.30 7.30 -5.32
CA LEU A 156 -9.67 5.98 -5.35
C LEU A 156 -10.65 4.87 -5.75
N LEU A 157 -11.87 4.90 -5.22
CA LEU A 157 -12.92 3.94 -5.60
C LEU A 157 -13.22 4.01 -7.09
N ARG A 158 -13.52 5.21 -7.61
CA ARG A 158 -13.88 5.41 -9.03
C ARG A 158 -12.78 4.96 -9.97
N ALA A 159 -11.52 5.18 -9.60
CA ALA A 159 -10.37 4.81 -10.41
C ALA A 159 -10.13 3.28 -10.49
N CYS A 160 -10.80 2.50 -9.63
CA CYS A 160 -10.66 1.04 -9.55
C CYS A 160 -11.97 0.28 -9.79
N LEU A 161 -13.03 0.93 -10.31
CA LEU A 161 -14.32 0.27 -10.59
C LEU A 161 -14.25 -0.76 -11.73
N ASP A 162 -13.15 -0.79 -12.47
CA ASP A 162 -12.80 -1.83 -13.44
C ASP A 162 -12.24 -3.10 -12.79
N LEU A 163 -11.86 -3.04 -11.51
CA LEU A 163 -11.53 -4.19 -10.68
C LEU A 163 -12.74 -4.62 -9.84
N THR A 164 -12.63 -5.81 -9.26
CA THR A 164 -13.61 -6.29 -8.28
C THR A 164 -13.29 -5.74 -6.89
N ILE A 165 -14.14 -4.86 -6.36
CA ILE A 165 -13.92 -4.24 -5.05
C ILE A 165 -14.23 -5.23 -3.93
N LEU A 166 -13.21 -5.57 -3.13
CA LEU A 166 -13.34 -6.45 -1.96
C LEU A 166 -13.68 -5.65 -0.69
N SER A 167 -13.14 -4.44 -0.57
CA SER A 167 -13.53 -3.47 0.46
C SER A 167 -13.13 -2.05 0.05
N TYR A 168 -13.92 -1.08 0.49
CA TYR A 168 -13.59 0.33 0.40
C TYR A 168 -14.06 1.03 1.67
N GLU A 169 -13.17 1.82 2.28
CA GLU A 169 -13.48 2.58 3.49
C GLU A 169 -12.81 3.96 3.43
N GLU A 170 -13.59 5.02 3.66
CA GLU A 170 -13.09 6.35 3.97
C GLU A 170 -13.32 6.62 5.46
N ARG A 171 -12.25 6.90 6.20
CA ARG A 171 -12.34 7.04 7.65
C ARG A 171 -11.34 8.04 8.20
N ARG A 172 -11.67 8.58 9.37
CA ARG A 172 -10.67 9.14 10.28
C ARG A 172 -10.10 8.03 11.14
N ARG A 173 -8.79 8.07 11.36
CA ARG A 173 -8.12 7.14 12.26
C ARG A 173 -7.14 7.87 13.17
N PRO A 174 -7.15 7.59 14.49
CA PRO A 174 -6.07 7.98 15.37
C PRO A 174 -4.77 7.35 14.89
N VAL A 175 -3.71 8.13 14.93
CA VAL A 175 -2.33 7.71 14.65
C VAL A 175 -1.42 8.39 15.67
N ALA A 176 -0.15 7.96 15.74
CA ALA A 176 0.82 8.67 16.57
C ALA A 176 0.87 10.15 16.17
N GLY A 177 0.65 11.05 17.13
CA GLY A 177 0.69 12.49 16.93
C GLY A 177 -0.63 13.17 16.54
N GLY A 178 -1.74 12.44 16.34
CA GLY A 178 -3.06 13.06 16.10
C GLY A 178 -4.02 12.22 15.26
N VAL A 179 -4.83 12.88 14.44
CA VAL A 179 -5.82 12.22 13.57
C VAL A 179 -5.47 12.41 12.10
N ALA A 180 -5.58 11.32 11.33
CA ALA A 180 -5.51 11.35 9.88
C ALA A 180 -6.85 10.94 9.27
N ALA A 181 -7.21 11.50 8.13
CA ALA A 181 -8.25 10.97 7.26
C ALA A 181 -7.62 10.19 6.10
N VAL A 182 -8.12 9.00 5.85
CA VAL A 182 -7.60 8.08 4.82
C VAL A 182 -8.73 7.42 4.03
N ALA A 183 -8.45 7.14 2.77
CA ALA A 183 -9.18 6.14 1.98
C ALA A 183 -8.36 4.85 1.96
N THR A 184 -9.03 3.72 2.12
CA THR A 184 -8.45 2.38 2.00
C THR A 184 -9.29 1.57 1.02
N LEU A 185 -8.63 1.03 -0.01
CA LEU A 185 -9.23 0.20 -1.03
C LEU A 185 -8.53 -1.16 -1.07
N VAL A 186 -9.32 -2.22 -1.18
CA VAL A 186 -8.83 -3.54 -1.57
C VAL A 186 -9.63 -4.01 -2.76
N ALA A 187 -8.94 -4.34 -3.85
CA ALA A 187 -9.56 -4.73 -5.10
C ALA A 187 -8.82 -5.91 -5.73
N ARG A 188 -9.54 -6.77 -6.45
CA ARG A 188 -9.01 -7.95 -7.12
C ARG A 188 -9.07 -7.78 -8.63
N ASN A 189 -8.00 -8.20 -9.32
CA ASN A 189 -7.95 -8.33 -10.78
C ASN A 189 -8.69 -9.59 -11.26
N SER A 190 -10.02 -9.57 -11.13
CA SER A 190 -10.90 -10.61 -11.68
C SER A 190 -11.78 -10.02 -12.76
N SER A 191 -11.82 -10.67 -13.92
CA SER A 191 -12.67 -10.30 -15.04
C SER A 191 -14.03 -11.02 -14.97
N GLY A 192 -15.13 -10.28 -15.14
CA GLY A 192 -16.49 -10.81 -15.24
C GLY A 192 -17.40 -10.46 -14.05
N GLY A 193 -18.69 -10.76 -14.16
CA GLY A 193 -19.69 -10.53 -13.10
C GLY A 193 -19.83 -11.70 -12.11
N THR A 194 -19.00 -12.74 -12.24
CA THR A 194 -19.03 -13.93 -11.39
C THR A 194 -17.82 -13.97 -10.48
N GLN A 195 -18.04 -13.85 -9.18
CA GLN A 195 -17.00 -13.90 -8.16
C GLN A 195 -17.24 -15.07 -7.21
N SER A 196 -16.20 -15.84 -6.90
CA SER A 196 -16.22 -16.80 -5.80
C SER A 196 -15.87 -16.07 -4.50
N TYR A 197 -16.77 -16.12 -3.52
CA TYR A 197 -16.56 -15.50 -2.22
C TYR A 197 -15.88 -16.48 -1.25
N PRO A 198 -14.99 -16.02 -0.35
CA PRO A 198 -14.45 -16.85 0.72
C PRO A 198 -15.59 -17.50 1.50
N LYS A 199 -15.48 -18.81 1.76
CA LYS A 199 -16.39 -19.48 2.69
C LYS A 199 -16.09 -18.93 4.08
N LEU A 200 -16.87 -17.95 4.53
CA LEU A 200 -16.85 -17.51 5.92
C LEU A 200 -17.19 -18.74 6.77
N THR A 201 -16.19 -19.41 7.32
CA THR A 201 -16.43 -20.36 8.41
C THR A 201 -17.04 -19.54 9.53
N ALA A 202 -18.27 -19.87 9.91
CA ALA A 202 -18.99 -19.17 10.96
C ALA A 202 -18.05 -18.97 12.16
N ARG A 203 -17.80 -17.71 12.52
CA ARG A 203 -17.16 -17.38 13.80
C ARG A 203 -17.98 -18.10 14.86
N LYS A 204 -17.38 -19.05 15.58
CA LYS A 204 -18.00 -19.64 16.76
C LYS A 204 -18.34 -18.47 17.69
N ARG A 205 -19.63 -18.22 17.87
CA ARG A 205 -20.13 -17.26 18.85
C ARG A 205 -19.55 -17.68 20.21
N PRO A 206 -18.88 -16.79 20.96
CA PRO A 206 -18.54 -17.13 22.34
C PRO A 206 -19.84 -17.41 23.10
N PRO A 207 -19.85 -18.41 24.00
CA PRO A 207 -21.03 -18.72 24.79
C PRO A 207 -21.45 -17.48 25.59
N SER A 208 -22.74 -17.17 25.55
CA SER A 208 -23.38 -16.17 26.39
C SER A 208 -23.06 -16.51 27.84
N GLN A 209 -22.47 -15.58 28.60
CA GLN A 209 -22.42 -15.73 30.05
C GLN A 209 -23.81 -15.40 30.60
N GLU A 210 -24.41 -16.37 31.29
CA GLU A 210 -25.54 -16.16 32.22
C GLU A 210 -25.03 -15.58 33.53
#